data_AF-A0A8R7TK76-F1
#
_entry.id   AF-A0A8R7TK76-F1
#
_cell.length_a   1.000
_cell.length_b   1.000
_cell.length_c   1.000
_cell.angle_alpha   90.00
_cell.angle_beta   90.00
_cell.angle_gamma   90.00
#
_symmetry.space_group_name_H-M   'P 1'
#
loop_
_entity.id
_entity.type
_entity.pdbx_description
1 polymer ?
#
loop_
_entity_poly.entity_id
_entity_poly.type
_entity_poly.pdbx_seq_one_letter_code
_entity_poly.pdbx_strand_id
1 'polypeptide(L)'
;MQPAVFKALLHVIYTDLLPSMGKLDDEEKKEMVRHLLAAADRYAIERMKMMCEDILCKTLDVQTVATTSALADQHHCSRLKDACAEFIMSSNRLDDVLARQGYVHLKKSCPAASVNILER
;
A
#
# COMPACT_ATOMS: atom_id res chain seq x y z
N MET A 1 0.93 14.08 -8.95
CA MET A 1 -0.05 13.06 -9.40
C MET A 1 0.13 12.87 -10.89
N GLN A 2 0.32 11.63 -11.35
CA GLN A 2 0.53 11.32 -12.77
C GLN A 2 -0.79 11.39 -13.57
N PRO A 3 -0.77 11.70 -14.88
CA PRO A 3 -1.99 11.78 -15.70
C PRO A 3 -2.81 10.48 -15.71
N ALA A 4 -2.14 9.32 -15.73
CA ALA A 4 -2.82 8.02 -15.70
C ALA A 4 -3.58 7.78 -14.38
N VAL A 5 -2.98 8.14 -13.25
CA VAL A 5 -3.60 8.05 -11.91
C VAL A 5 -4.81 8.97 -11.82
N PHE A 6 -4.71 10.19 -12.35
CA PHE A 6 -5.84 11.12 -12.36
C PHE A 6 -6.99 10.63 -13.24
N LYS A 7 -6.68 10.06 -14.42
CA LYS A 7 -7.69 9.45 -15.28
C LYS A 7 -8.40 8.28 -14.57
N ALA A 8 -7.64 7.46 -13.84
CA ALA A 8 -8.17 6.36 -13.05
C ALA A 8 -9.06 6.85 -11.88
N LEU A 9 -8.64 7.91 -11.18
CA LEU A 9 -9.43 8.59 -10.15
C LEU A 9 -10.79 9.05 -10.69
N LEU A 10 -10.79 9.76 -11.83
CA LEU A 10 -12.02 10.21 -12.48
C LEU A 10 -12.91 9.03 -12.86
N HIS A 11 -12.34 7.95 -13.39
CA HIS A 11 -13.12 6.75 -13.70
C HIS A 11 -13.86 6.21 -12.47
N VAL A 12 -13.18 6.13 -11.31
CA VAL A 12 -13.82 5.67 -10.07
C VAL A 12 -14.91 6.65 -9.62
N ILE A 13 -14.69 7.96 -9.70
CA ILE A 13 -15.70 8.96 -9.31
C ILE A 13 -16.99 8.80 -10.14
N TYR A 14 -16.86 8.56 -11.45
CA TYR A 14 -18.01 8.52 -12.36
C TYR A 14 -18.68 7.14 -12.47
N THR A 15 -17.96 6.05 -12.19
CA THR A 15 -18.46 4.68 -12.42
C THR A 15 -18.52 3.84 -11.16
N ASP A 16 -17.92 4.33 -10.06
CA ASP A 16 -17.72 3.60 -8.82
C ASP A 16 -16.96 2.27 -8.99
N LEU A 17 -16.17 2.16 -10.06
CA LEU A 17 -15.39 0.98 -10.42
C LEU A 17 -13.93 1.36 -10.67
N LEU A 18 -13.02 0.52 -10.18
CA LEU A 18 -11.60 0.62 -10.54
C LEU A 18 -11.44 0.37 -12.05
N PRO A 19 -10.61 1.18 -12.74
CA PRO A 19 -10.39 1.00 -14.17
C PRO A 19 -9.68 -0.34 -14.43
N SER A 20 -9.95 -0.93 -15.59
CA SER A 20 -9.24 -2.13 -16.02
C SER A 20 -7.75 -1.82 -16.22
N MET A 21 -6.90 -2.46 -15.42
CA MET A 21 -5.45 -2.36 -15.49
C MET A 21 -4.83 -3.45 -16.39
N GLY A 22 -5.60 -4.06 -17.29
CA GLY A 22 -5.19 -5.27 -18.02
C GLY A 22 -4.01 -5.10 -18.99
N LYS A 23 -3.58 -3.86 -19.27
CA LYS A 23 -2.40 -3.57 -20.10
C LYS A 23 -1.10 -3.43 -19.29
N LEU A 24 -1.20 -3.36 -17.97
CA LEU A 24 -0.07 -3.21 -17.06
C LEU A 24 0.43 -4.58 -16.62
N ASP A 25 1.72 -4.69 -16.36
CA ASP A 25 2.27 -5.84 -15.63
C ASP A 25 1.87 -5.80 -14.14
N ASP A 26 2.20 -6.83 -13.39
CA ASP A 26 1.75 -6.94 -11.99
C ASP A 26 2.41 -5.93 -11.05
N GLU A 27 3.64 -5.49 -11.32
CA GLU A 27 4.30 -4.45 -10.52
C GLU A 27 3.78 -3.06 -10.88
N GLU A 28 3.55 -2.78 -12.16
CA GLU A 28 2.89 -1.56 -12.63
C GLU A 28 1.48 -1.43 -12.06
N LYS A 29 0.72 -2.54 -11.97
CA LYS A 29 -0.59 -2.57 -11.31
C LYS A 29 -0.48 -2.20 -9.84
N LYS A 30 0.44 -2.82 -9.09
CA LYS A 30 0.64 -2.51 -7.68
C LYS A 30 0.99 -1.04 -7.48
N GLU A 31 1.89 -0.50 -8.31
CA GLU A 31 2.29 0.90 -8.20
C GLU A 31 1.15 1.86 -8.53
N MET A 32 0.35 1.54 -9.56
CA MET A 32 -0.86 2.30 -9.86
C MET A 32 -1.84 2.29 -8.69
N VAL A 33 -2.02 1.14 -8.01
CA VAL A 33 -2.87 1.04 -6.82
C VAL A 33 -2.32 1.87 -5.66
N ARG A 34 -1.00 1.89 -5.44
CA ARG A 34 -0.38 2.76 -4.41
C ARG A 34 -0.61 4.24 -4.70
N HIS A 35 -0.44 4.66 -5.96
CA HIS A 35 -0.72 6.03 -6.36
C HIS A 35 -2.21 6.39 -6.25
N LEU A 36 -3.11 5.44 -6.54
CA LEU A 36 -4.54 5.62 -6.34
C LEU A 36 -4.91 5.73 -4.86
N LEU A 37 -4.30 4.94 -3.97
CA LEU A 37 -4.50 5.06 -2.53
C LEU A 37 -4.14 6.47 -2.04
N ALA A 38 -2.97 6.97 -2.45
CA ALA A 38 -2.53 8.33 -2.12
C ALA A 38 -3.48 9.42 -2.66
N ALA A 39 -4.04 9.21 -3.86
CA ALA A 39 -5.05 10.10 -4.42
C ALA A 39 -6.38 9.99 -3.66
N ALA A 40 -6.83 8.79 -3.31
CA ALA A 40 -8.07 8.56 -2.57
C ALA A 40 -8.04 9.30 -1.23
N ASP A 41 -6.93 9.19 -0.50
CA ASP A 41 -6.70 9.87 0.77
C ASP A 41 -6.70 11.40 0.59
N ARG A 42 -5.96 11.90 -0.41
CA ARG A 42 -5.89 13.34 -0.71
C ARG A 42 -7.25 13.96 -1.07
N TYR A 43 -8.10 13.23 -1.79
CA TYR A 43 -9.41 13.71 -2.26
C TYR A 43 -10.58 13.20 -1.41
N ALA A 44 -10.31 12.55 -0.28
CA ALA A 44 -11.31 11.99 0.64
C ALA A 44 -12.34 11.05 -0.03
N ILE A 45 -11.87 10.20 -0.96
CA ILE A 45 -12.71 9.21 -1.66
C ILE A 45 -12.62 7.87 -0.93
N GLU A 46 -13.36 7.75 0.16
CA GLU A 46 -13.25 6.63 1.10
C GLU A 46 -13.48 5.26 0.45
N ARG A 47 -14.45 5.15 -0.46
CA ARG A 47 -14.71 3.90 -1.16
C ARG A 47 -13.54 3.46 -2.03
N MET A 48 -12.87 4.39 -2.70
CA MET A 48 -11.67 4.08 -3.50
C MET A 48 -10.51 3.68 -2.60
N LYS A 49 -10.35 4.36 -1.45
CA LYS A 49 -9.34 4.04 -0.45
C LYS A 49 -9.48 2.60 0.03
N MET A 50 -10.70 2.19 0.42
CA MET A 50 -11.00 0.82 0.84
C MET A 50 -10.72 -0.23 -0.25
N MET A 51 -11.03 0.06 -1.51
CA MET A 51 -10.72 -0.85 -2.63
C MET A 51 -9.22 -1.00 -2.82
N CYS A 52 -8.46 0.10 -2.75
CA CYS A 52 -7.01 0.06 -2.85
C CYS A 52 -6.38 -0.72 -1.68
N GLU A 53 -6.88 -0.54 -0.45
CA GLU A 53 -6.44 -1.33 0.71
C GLU A 53 -6.66 -2.83 0.49
N ASP A 54 -7.86 -3.25 0.05
CA ASP A 54 -8.17 -4.66 -0.19
C ASP A 54 -7.23 -5.32 -1.21
N ILE A 55 -6.90 -4.60 -2.29
CA ILE A 55 -5.97 -5.09 -3.32
C ILE A 55 -4.56 -5.20 -2.76
N LEU A 56 -4.09 -4.20 -2.01
CA LEU A 56 -2.75 -4.21 -1.42
C LEU A 56 -2.61 -5.31 -0.35
N CYS A 57 -3.62 -5.54 0.47
CA CYS A 57 -3.64 -6.65 1.44
C CYS A 57 -3.47 -8.02 0.76
N LYS A 58 -4.13 -8.25 -0.39
CA LYS A 58 -4.06 -9.51 -1.14
C LYS A 58 -2.75 -9.71 -1.89
N THR A 59 -1.98 -8.64 -2.09
CA THR A 59 -0.74 -8.65 -2.89
C THR A 59 0.51 -8.39 -2.06
N LEU A 60 0.40 -8.48 -0.73
CA LEU A 60 1.53 -8.35 0.19
C LEU A 60 2.62 -9.38 -0.14
N ASP A 61 3.85 -8.88 -0.19
CA ASP A 61 5.05 -9.68 -0.45
C ASP A 61 6.16 -9.31 0.54
N VAL A 62 7.04 -10.26 0.85
CA VAL A 62 8.18 -10.05 1.77
C VAL A 62 9.05 -8.86 1.32
N GLN A 63 9.18 -8.63 0.01
CA GLN A 63 10.00 -7.53 -0.50
C GLN A 63 9.37 -6.17 -0.26
N THR A 64 8.04 -6.12 -0.27
CA THR A 64 7.28 -4.87 -0.36
C THR A 64 6.43 -4.59 0.88
N VAL A 65 6.35 -5.50 1.84
CA VAL A 65 5.52 -5.33 3.04
C VAL A 65 5.99 -4.15 3.88
N ALA A 66 7.30 -3.91 3.98
CA ALA A 66 7.84 -2.75 4.71
C ALA A 66 7.41 -1.43 4.05
N THR A 67 7.55 -1.32 2.72
CA THR A 67 7.17 -0.09 1.99
C THR A 67 5.65 0.09 1.96
N THR A 68 4.88 -0.99 1.89
CA THR A 68 3.41 -0.98 1.93
C THR A 68 2.90 -0.61 3.32
N SER A 69 3.55 -1.06 4.39
CA SER A 69 3.25 -0.63 5.76
C SER A 69 3.50 0.85 5.97
N ALA A 70 4.59 1.40 5.43
CA ALA A 70 4.89 2.82 5.45
C ALA A 70 3.81 3.66 4.73
N LEU A 71 3.38 3.19 3.56
CA LEU A 71 2.31 3.80 2.78
C LEU A 71 0.99 3.80 3.58
N ALA A 72 0.67 2.69 4.25
CA ALA A 72 -0.53 2.58 5.07
C ALA A 72 -0.53 3.56 6.25
N ASP A 73 0.62 3.72 6.90
CA ASP A 73 0.79 4.69 7.99
C ASP A 73 0.64 6.13 7.48
N GLN A 74 1.30 6.45 6.36
CA GLN A 74 1.25 7.78 5.73
C GLN A 74 -0.17 8.21 5.32
N HIS A 75 -0.98 7.25 4.86
CA HIS A 75 -2.34 7.49 4.37
C HIS A 75 -3.42 7.02 5.34
N HIS A 76 -3.09 6.80 6.62
CA HIS A 76 -4.05 6.45 7.68
C HIS A 76 -4.96 5.26 7.32
N CYS A 77 -4.38 4.23 6.69
CA CYS A 77 -5.08 3.02 6.24
C CYS A 77 -4.94 1.92 7.30
N SER A 78 -5.87 1.89 8.26
CA SER A 78 -5.78 0.98 9.42
C SER A 78 -5.83 -0.49 9.02
N ARG A 79 -6.71 -0.86 8.08
CA ARG A 79 -6.88 -2.27 7.66
C ARG A 79 -5.63 -2.76 6.94
N LEU A 80 -5.05 -1.96 6.06
CA LEU A 80 -3.80 -2.30 5.39
C LEU A 80 -2.62 -2.37 6.38
N LYS A 81 -2.59 -1.48 7.38
CA LYS A 81 -1.57 -1.51 8.44
C LYS A 81 -1.65 -2.79 9.27
N ASP A 82 -2.86 -3.19 9.66
CA ASP A 82 -3.10 -4.43 10.41
C ASP A 82 -2.70 -5.65 9.60
N ALA A 83 -3.11 -5.73 8.32
CA ALA A 83 -2.72 -6.83 7.43
C ALA A 83 -1.20 -6.93 7.22
N CYS A 84 -0.51 -5.79 7.08
CA CYS A 84 0.96 -5.77 7.02
C CYS A 84 1.60 -6.32 8.30
N ALA A 85 1.07 -5.96 9.48
CA ALA A 85 1.59 -6.46 10.76
C ALA A 85 1.36 -7.97 10.89
N GLU A 86 0.14 -8.45 10.64
CA GLU A 86 -0.17 -9.88 10.64
C GLU A 86 0.71 -10.66 9.67
N PHE A 87 0.95 -10.13 8.47
CA PHE A 87 1.80 -10.76 7.48
C PHE A 87 3.26 -10.89 7.92
N ILE A 88 3.79 -9.89 8.62
CA ILE A 88 5.17 -9.91 9.17
C ILE A 88 5.27 -10.88 10.35
N MET A 89 4.25 -10.92 11.20
CA MET A 89 4.18 -11.80 12.38
C MET A 89 3.93 -13.26 12.02
N SER A 90 3.34 -13.53 10.85
CA SER A 90 3.15 -14.89 10.36
C SER A 90 4.50 -15.59 10.08
N SER A 91 4.75 -16.70 10.78
CA SER A 91 5.84 -17.69 10.60
C SER A 91 7.22 -17.16 10.18
N ASN A 92 8.00 -16.61 11.13
CA ASN A 92 9.44 -16.31 11.00
C ASN A 92 9.85 -15.35 9.87
N ARG A 93 8.91 -14.63 9.26
CA ARG A 93 9.19 -13.70 8.15
C ARG A 93 9.79 -12.38 8.63
N LEU A 94 9.78 -12.13 9.94
CA LEU A 94 10.35 -10.94 10.55
C LEU A 94 11.83 -10.81 10.19
N ASP A 95 12.63 -11.87 10.36
CA ASP A 95 14.06 -11.85 10.02
C ASP A 95 14.28 -11.59 8.53
N ASP A 96 13.47 -12.22 7.67
CA ASP A 96 13.52 -12.01 6.22
C ASP A 96 13.22 -10.56 5.83
N VAL A 97 12.20 -9.94 6.46
CA VAL A 97 11.80 -8.55 6.21
C VAL A 97 12.85 -7.57 6.73
N LEU A 98 13.39 -7.80 7.93
CA LEU A 98 14.45 -6.99 8.52
C LEU A 98 15.73 -7.01 7.67
N ALA A 99 16.02 -8.13 7.00
CA ALA A 99 17.14 -8.26 6.08
C ALA A 99 16.93 -7.52 4.73
N ARG A 100 15.70 -7.12 4.37
CA ARG A 100 15.44 -6.46 3.09
C ARG A 100 15.79 -4.97 3.09
N GLN A 101 16.27 -4.51 1.94
CA GLN A 101 16.57 -3.10 1.67
C GLN A 101 15.34 -2.20 1.87
N GLY A 102 14.14 -2.71 1.62
CA GLY A 102 12.88 -1.99 1.84
C GLY A 102 12.68 -1.56 3.31
N TYR A 103 13.00 -2.43 4.26
CA TYR A 103 12.94 -2.11 5.69
C TYR A 103 14.04 -1.12 6.11
N VAL A 104 15.26 -1.28 5.58
CA VAL A 104 16.36 -0.34 5.84
C VAL A 104 16.01 1.06 5.34
N HIS A 105 15.40 1.18 4.17
CA HIS A 105 14.93 2.45 3.63
C HIS A 105 13.82 3.04 4.51
N LEU A 106 12.84 2.22 4.89
CA LEU A 106 11.77 2.64 5.80
C LEU A 106 12.32 3.21 7.11
N LYS A 107 13.25 2.51 7.76
CA LYS A 107 13.87 2.96 9.02
C LYS A 107 14.55 4.33 8.89
N LYS A 108 15.12 4.64 7.72
CA LYS A 108 15.75 5.93 7.43
C LYS A 108 14.74 7.03 7.11
N SER A 109 13.71 6.72 6.32
CA SER A 109 12.73 7.71 5.86
C SER A 109 11.66 8.02 6.90
N CYS A 110 11.16 7.00 7.61
CA CYS A 110 10.07 7.13 8.58
C CYS A 110 10.32 6.22 9.81
N PRO A 111 11.14 6.66 10.79
CA PRO A 111 11.46 5.85 11.97
C PRO A 111 10.23 5.44 12.79
N ALA A 112 9.23 6.31 12.93
CA ALA A 112 8.00 6.00 13.67
C ALA A 112 7.23 4.81 13.07
N ALA A 113 7.13 4.74 11.74
CA ALA A 113 6.51 3.61 11.05
C ALA A 113 7.29 2.30 11.27
N SER A 114 8.63 2.36 11.36
CA SER A 114 9.45 1.16 11.61
C SER A 114 9.29 0.58 13.02
N VAL A 115 9.02 1.44 14.01
CA VAL A 115 8.72 1.05 15.40
C VAL A 115 7.32 0.43 15.47
N ASN A 116 6.34 1.05 14.82
CA ASN A 116 4.97 0.54 14.75
C ASN A 116 4.86 -0.88 14.16
N ILE A 117 5.78 -1.26 13.27
CA ILE A 117 5.84 -2.63 12.72
C ILE A 117 6.30 -3.65 13.78
N LEU A 118 7.14 -3.24 14.73
CA LEU A 118 7.78 -4.11 15.71
C LEU A 118 7.04 -4.19 17.06
N GLU A 119 6.21 -3.19 17.38
CA GLU A 119 5.57 -3.06 18.70
C GLU A 119 4.17 -3.70 18.83
N ARG A 120 3.77 -4.61 17.95
CA ARG A 120 2.42 -5.22 18.00
C ARG A 120 2.40 -6.72 18.24
#